data_AF-A0A7R9UA61-F1
#
_entry.id   AF-A0A7R9UA61-F1
#
_cell.length_a   1.000
_cell.length_b   1.000
_cell.length_c   1.000
_cell.angle_alpha   90.00
_cell.angle_beta   90.00
_cell.angle_gamma   90.00
#
_symmetry.space_group_name_H-M   'P 1'
#
loop_
_entity.id
_entity.type
_entity.pdbx_description
1 polymer ?
#
loop_
_entity_poly.entity_id
_entity_poly.type
_entity_poly.pdbx_seq_one_letter_code
_entity_poly.pdbx_strand_id
1 'polypeptide(L)'
;ETRHTSMASTEISRLVSEIDAGKLKKLLQLIEAPSPEPEYVPAKTLDESALVSGHLYLRIGVLGGRAFLGQLAEERASNVLSDFQVHVAFRSHRGSSSRAPAAVEPQFHSRITFELGELPSTRDEWAFLLDRGICATGDEVADPPPLDSAATMLHLNVTRQMAGHGSPRRELIATASLDWRHSLLHDGVFAVELIAAGPDSVLQGTGGILHLRMELQAGGDSETQIELPFTSKEIEESVDKTAKDAANRTRAFVLYARRWWAEYTNIDPLIDQRRTCLFAADEAGGHRSVCSFVSPVRAERLLHSPQDAARFVSLIPFERSYGVGVRKRHETWHNACAFLSRGAGDVEDHAVLLCSLLLGFGLDAYVVLGTIRGDRVLTAENETAKQIDDQARDHAWVVTFARTADSVGMKVSFWESLTGQRYELGSKHRSHPYVSVGCVFNDAAFFGNKQKTDRVGRCNWDLQDEHSWKRMDQKMLDALPRPGPGPHLGLQLPTITAAVEERRIEDILRSEIAKWRQDFGLKTTFDNALSFTFSTA
;
A
#
# COMPACT_ATOMS: atom_id res chain seq x y z
N GLU A 1 0.35 -45.60 -5.33
CA GLU A 1 0.50 -44.30 -4.62
C GLU A 1 -0.62 -43.29 -4.91
N THR A 2 -1.19 -43.21 -6.13
CA THR A 2 -2.29 -42.29 -6.47
C THR A 2 -3.66 -42.57 -5.82
N ARG A 3 -3.87 -43.75 -5.19
CA ARG A 3 -5.14 -44.09 -4.51
C ARG A 3 -5.20 -43.65 -3.04
N HIS A 4 -4.07 -43.51 -2.35
CA HIS A 4 -4.06 -43.14 -0.93
C HIS A 4 -4.15 -41.63 -0.70
N THR A 5 -3.60 -40.80 -1.59
CA THR A 5 -3.73 -39.34 -1.56
C THR A 5 -5.13 -38.86 -1.95
N SER A 6 -5.82 -39.57 -2.86
CA SER A 6 -7.20 -39.28 -3.24
C SER A 6 -8.20 -39.55 -2.10
N MET A 7 -8.00 -40.61 -1.30
CA MET A 7 -8.86 -40.88 -0.15
C MET A 7 -8.66 -39.85 0.98
N ALA A 8 -7.41 -39.47 1.27
CA ALA A 8 -7.12 -38.44 2.29
C ALA A 8 -7.72 -37.07 1.95
N SER A 9 -7.66 -36.64 0.68
CA SER A 9 -8.29 -35.39 0.24
C SER A 9 -9.82 -35.43 0.37
N THR A 10 -10.43 -36.59 0.12
CA THR A 10 -11.89 -36.75 0.17
C THR A 10 -12.39 -36.84 1.62
N GLU A 11 -11.63 -37.48 2.51
CA GLU A 11 -11.91 -37.52 3.95
C GLU A 11 -11.67 -36.17 4.63
N ILE A 12 -10.65 -35.40 4.23
CA ILE A 12 -10.44 -34.03 4.73
C ILE A 12 -11.57 -33.11 4.23
N SER A 13 -11.97 -33.18 2.96
CA SER A 13 -13.11 -32.41 2.45
C SER A 13 -14.43 -32.81 3.12
N ARG A 14 -14.60 -34.10 3.45
CA ARG A 14 -15.76 -34.59 4.19
C ARG A 14 -15.75 -34.12 5.65
N LEU A 15 -14.61 -34.19 6.34
CA LEU A 15 -14.44 -33.67 7.71
C LEU A 15 -14.68 -32.15 7.75
N VAL A 16 -14.19 -31.40 6.76
CA VAL A 16 -14.45 -29.96 6.63
C VAL A 16 -15.93 -29.67 6.36
N SER A 17 -16.64 -30.54 5.63
CA SER A 17 -18.10 -30.41 5.41
C SER A 17 -18.94 -30.82 6.62
N GLU A 18 -18.41 -31.66 7.52
CA GLU A 18 -19.05 -32.09 8.77
C GLU A 18 -18.79 -31.12 9.93
N ILE A 19 -17.81 -30.21 9.81
CA ILE A 19 -17.67 -29.07 10.73
C ILE A 19 -18.82 -28.11 10.46
N ASP A 20 -19.84 -28.21 11.32
CA ASP A 20 -20.98 -27.29 11.44
C ASP A 20 -20.54 -25.84 11.14
N ALA A 21 -21.14 -25.21 10.13
CA ALA A 21 -20.79 -23.87 9.68
C ALA A 21 -20.84 -22.84 10.83
N GLY A 22 -21.70 -23.08 11.85
CA GLY A 22 -21.75 -22.28 13.07
C GLY A 22 -20.52 -22.45 13.98
N LYS A 23 -19.85 -23.61 13.95
CA LYS A 23 -18.65 -23.92 14.75
C LYS A 23 -17.36 -23.56 14.04
N LEU A 24 -17.27 -23.69 12.71
CA LEU A 24 -16.18 -23.07 11.94
C LEU A 24 -16.22 -21.56 12.10
N LYS A 25 -17.43 -20.96 12.10
CA LYS A 25 -17.63 -19.55 12.42
C LYS A 25 -17.26 -19.22 13.87
N LYS A 26 -17.43 -20.13 14.82
CA LYS A 26 -17.01 -19.98 16.23
C LYS A 26 -15.49 -20.11 16.42
N LEU A 27 -14.83 -21.00 15.67
CA LEU A 27 -13.37 -21.14 15.60
C LEU A 27 -12.74 -19.95 14.89
N LEU A 28 -13.33 -19.49 13.79
CA LEU A 28 -12.97 -18.23 13.14
C LEU A 28 -13.23 -17.05 14.06
N GLN A 29 -14.33 -17.01 14.82
CA GLN A 29 -14.58 -16.00 15.87
C GLN A 29 -13.67 -16.11 17.09
N LEU A 30 -12.98 -17.23 17.29
CA LEU A 30 -11.96 -17.42 18.33
C LEU A 30 -10.55 -17.07 17.82
N ILE A 31 -10.32 -17.17 16.50
CA ILE A 31 -9.14 -16.64 15.79
C ILE A 31 -9.29 -15.12 15.56
N GLU A 32 -10.52 -14.65 15.34
CA GLU A 32 -10.97 -13.24 15.29
C GLU A 32 -11.36 -12.70 16.66
N ALA A 33 -11.36 -13.54 17.72
CA ALA A 33 -11.42 -13.02 19.09
C ALA A 33 -10.31 -12.01 19.17
N PRO A 34 -10.57 -10.80 19.70
CA PRO A 34 -9.63 -9.70 19.58
C PRO A 34 -8.30 -10.26 20.01
N SER A 35 -7.37 -10.37 19.04
CA SER A 35 -5.96 -10.49 19.36
C SER A 35 -5.79 -9.51 20.51
N PRO A 36 -5.23 -9.90 21.67
CA PRO A 36 -4.92 -8.92 22.71
C PRO A 36 -4.34 -7.75 21.93
N GLU A 37 -5.00 -6.57 22.04
CA GLU A 37 -4.71 -5.42 21.19
C GLU A 37 -3.21 -5.46 20.99
N PRO A 38 -2.68 -5.61 19.75
CA PRO A 38 -1.24 -5.64 19.61
C PRO A 38 -0.80 -4.39 20.33
N GLU A 39 -0.18 -4.58 21.49
CA GLU A 39 0.15 -3.48 22.38
C GLU A 39 1.02 -2.66 21.46
N TYR A 40 0.45 -1.54 20.99
CA TYR A 40 1.04 -0.82 19.89
C TYR A 40 2.22 -0.16 20.55
N VAL A 41 3.35 -0.86 20.57
CA VAL A 41 4.62 -0.29 20.88
C VAL A 41 4.77 0.72 19.75
N PRO A 42 4.67 2.03 20.04
CA PRO A 42 4.84 3.05 19.02
C PRO A 42 6.11 2.70 18.26
N ALA A 43 6.03 2.76 16.92
CA ALA A 43 7.19 2.53 16.05
C ALA A 43 8.36 3.28 16.67
N LYS A 44 9.34 2.54 17.22
CA LYS A 44 10.26 3.02 18.25
C LYS A 44 10.48 4.51 18.09
N THR A 45 9.75 5.30 18.87
CA THR A 45 10.13 6.68 19.11
C THR A 45 11.54 6.54 19.62
N LEU A 46 12.54 6.96 18.83
CA LEU A 46 13.92 6.90 19.28
C LEU A 46 13.94 7.59 20.63
N ASP A 47 14.17 6.80 21.68
CA ASP A 47 14.28 7.31 23.03
C ASP A 47 15.41 8.33 23.00
N GLU A 48 15.26 9.49 23.63
CA GLU A 48 16.26 10.58 23.50
C GLU A 48 17.66 10.11 23.98
N SER A 49 17.71 9.09 24.84
CA SER A 49 18.93 8.42 25.29
C SER A 49 19.57 7.46 24.26
N ALA A 50 18.92 7.20 23.12
CA ALA A 50 19.37 6.28 22.08
C ALA A 50 19.87 7.00 20.81
N LEU A 51 19.90 8.34 20.80
CA LEU A 51 20.43 9.12 19.68
C LEU A 51 21.95 8.92 19.57
N VAL A 52 22.39 8.51 18.40
CA VAL A 52 23.81 8.25 18.12
C VAL A 52 24.54 9.59 17.99
N SER A 53 25.61 9.76 18.75
CA SER A 53 26.44 10.97 18.68
C SER A 53 26.97 11.17 17.26
N GLY A 54 26.85 12.38 16.72
CA GLY A 54 27.35 12.73 15.39
C GLY A 54 26.40 12.38 14.24
N HIS A 55 25.18 11.91 14.52
CA HIS A 55 24.11 11.77 13.51
C HIS A 55 23.15 12.96 13.55
N LEU A 56 22.43 13.19 12.45
CA LEU A 56 21.41 14.22 12.32
C LEU A 56 20.02 13.60 12.33
N TYR A 57 19.08 14.23 13.01
CA TYR A 57 17.71 13.76 13.18
C TYR A 57 16.69 14.85 12.81
N LEU A 58 15.62 14.46 12.11
CA LEU A 58 14.43 15.28 11.91
C LEU A 58 13.39 14.94 12.98
N ARG A 59 13.10 15.91 13.84
CA ARG A 59 12.12 15.80 14.93
C ARG A 59 10.82 16.46 14.53
N ILE A 60 9.72 15.71 14.66
CA ILE A 60 8.38 16.14 14.28
C ILE A 60 7.48 16.03 15.51
N GLY A 61 7.10 17.18 16.06
CA GLY A 61 6.09 17.30 17.10
C GLY A 61 4.70 17.44 16.50
N VAL A 62 3.84 16.45 16.70
CA VAL A 62 2.41 16.50 16.37
C VAL A 62 1.66 16.97 17.61
N LEU A 63 1.30 18.25 17.65
CA LEU A 63 0.77 18.88 18.86
C LEU A 63 -0.74 18.66 19.00
N GLY A 64 -1.50 19.12 18.02
CA GLY A 64 -2.95 19.05 18.02
C GLY A 64 -3.54 19.47 16.68
N GLY A 65 -4.85 19.30 16.54
CA GLY A 65 -5.61 19.66 15.35
C GLY A 65 -6.68 20.69 15.66
N ARG A 66 -7.22 21.33 14.61
CA ARG A 66 -8.40 22.19 14.66
C ARG A 66 -9.26 21.99 13.42
N ALA A 67 -10.53 22.41 13.50
CA ALA A 67 -11.46 22.43 12.37
C ALA A 67 -11.70 21.06 11.71
N PHE A 68 -11.69 19.98 12.48
CA PHE A 68 -12.13 18.65 12.01
C PHE A 68 -13.67 18.59 11.94
N LEU A 69 -14.26 19.38 11.06
CA LEU A 69 -15.71 19.62 11.01
C LEU A 69 -16.53 18.36 10.68
N GLY A 70 -15.93 17.36 10.03
CA GLY A 70 -16.55 16.04 9.83
C GLY A 70 -16.99 15.39 11.14
N GLN A 71 -16.36 15.73 12.28
CA GLN A 71 -16.77 15.22 13.59
C GLN A 71 -18.10 15.78 14.10
N LEU A 72 -18.45 17.02 13.72
CA LEU A 72 -19.72 17.61 14.15
C LEU A 72 -20.94 16.84 13.63
N ALA A 73 -20.81 16.19 12.46
CA ALA A 73 -21.87 15.38 11.88
C ALA A 73 -22.00 14.02 12.60
N GLU A 74 -20.87 13.43 13.01
CA GLU A 74 -20.84 12.11 13.65
C GLU A 74 -21.18 12.14 15.13
N GLU A 75 -20.74 13.17 15.87
CA GLU A 75 -21.12 13.40 17.28
C GLU A 75 -22.65 13.48 17.44
N ARG A 76 -23.37 13.91 16.40
CA ARG A 76 -24.85 13.97 16.39
C ARG A 76 -25.53 12.65 16.03
N ALA A 77 -24.80 11.72 15.41
CA ALA A 77 -25.35 10.50 14.82
C ALA A 77 -24.96 9.22 15.58
N SER A 78 -23.91 9.25 16.40
CA SER A 78 -23.27 8.06 16.94
C SER A 78 -22.78 8.25 18.39
N ASN A 79 -23.07 7.29 19.26
CA ASN A 79 -22.47 7.17 20.60
C ASN A 79 -21.16 6.35 20.60
N VAL A 80 -20.63 6.00 19.44
CA VAL A 80 -19.41 5.20 19.31
C VAL A 80 -18.19 6.09 19.53
N LEU A 81 -17.40 5.76 20.55
CA LEU A 81 -16.11 6.41 20.78
C LEU A 81 -15.17 6.07 19.62
N SER A 82 -14.50 7.09 19.10
CA SER A 82 -13.47 6.92 18.08
C SER A 82 -12.24 7.73 18.40
N ASP A 83 -11.11 7.28 17.92
CA ASP A 83 -9.83 7.93 18.11
C ASP A 83 -9.22 8.30 16.76
N PHE A 84 -8.62 9.48 16.71
CA PHE A 84 -7.73 9.89 15.64
C PHE A 84 -6.30 9.45 15.91
N GLN A 85 -5.59 9.12 14.84
CA GLN A 85 -4.15 8.90 14.84
C GLN A 85 -3.52 9.55 13.60
N VAL A 86 -2.40 10.24 13.79
CA VAL A 86 -1.62 10.84 12.70
C VAL A 86 -0.48 9.89 12.36
N HIS A 87 -0.43 9.45 11.11
CA HIS A 87 0.69 8.69 10.56
C HIS A 87 1.57 9.61 9.73
N VAL A 88 2.87 9.53 9.95
CA VAL A 88 3.87 10.37 9.30
C VAL A 88 4.84 9.48 8.56
N ALA A 89 5.08 9.75 7.28
CA ALA A 89 6.08 9.05 6.49
C ALA A 89 7.04 10.04 5.85
N PHE A 90 8.33 9.77 6.02
CA PHE A 90 9.41 10.52 5.40
C PHE A 90 10.48 9.54 4.93
N ARG A 91 10.59 9.38 3.61
CA ARG A 91 11.46 8.37 3.00
C ARG A 91 11.19 6.98 3.59
N SER A 92 12.23 6.27 4.03
CA SER A 92 12.17 4.94 4.70
C SER A 92 11.62 4.96 6.10
N HIS A 93 11.40 6.14 6.67
CA HIS A 93 10.90 6.25 8.03
C HIS A 93 9.38 6.41 8.03
N ARG A 94 8.74 5.64 8.92
CA ARG A 94 7.31 5.75 9.21
C ARG A 94 7.12 5.80 10.71
N GLY A 95 6.42 6.82 11.17
CA GLY A 95 6.03 7.02 12.56
C GLY A 95 4.52 7.22 12.69
N SER A 96 4.01 7.17 13.91
CA SER A 96 2.62 7.52 14.18
C SER A 96 2.52 8.21 15.53
N SER A 97 1.58 9.14 15.66
CA SER A 97 1.26 9.76 16.93
C SER A 97 0.60 8.75 17.87
N SER A 98 0.53 9.09 19.15
CA SER A 98 -0.48 8.53 20.04
C SER A 98 -1.88 8.81 19.51
N ARG A 99 -2.82 8.00 19.99
CA ARG A 99 -4.23 8.18 19.70
C ARG A 99 -4.76 9.36 20.50
N ALA A 100 -5.62 10.14 19.87
CA ALA A 100 -6.35 11.24 20.50
C ALA A 100 -7.84 11.01 20.28
N PRO A 101 -8.71 11.33 21.25
CA PRO A 101 -10.14 11.28 21.04
C PRO A 101 -10.54 12.08 19.78
N ALA A 102 -11.38 11.46 18.96
CA ALA A 102 -11.97 12.11 17.81
C ALA A 102 -12.81 13.31 18.25
N ALA A 103 -12.35 14.51 17.91
CA ALA A 103 -12.99 15.78 18.25
C ALA A 103 -12.71 16.82 17.15
N VAL A 104 -13.41 17.96 17.20
CA VAL A 104 -13.12 19.10 16.31
C VAL A 104 -11.71 19.66 16.53
N GLU A 105 -11.20 19.57 17.76
CA GLU A 105 -9.87 20.03 18.18
C GLU A 105 -9.09 18.91 18.92
N PRO A 106 -8.61 17.88 18.20
CA PRO A 106 -7.92 16.74 18.81
C PRO A 106 -6.55 17.14 19.36
N GLN A 107 -6.10 16.49 20.43
CA GLN A 107 -4.81 16.74 21.07
C GLN A 107 -3.93 15.48 21.04
N PHE A 108 -2.84 15.52 20.26
CA PHE A 108 -1.98 14.35 20.04
C PHE A 108 -0.74 14.33 20.93
N HIS A 109 -0.13 15.50 21.23
CA HIS A 109 1.07 15.63 22.07
C HIS A 109 2.16 14.56 21.82
N SER A 110 2.42 14.27 20.55
CA SER A 110 3.35 13.21 20.14
C SER A 110 4.61 13.78 19.53
N ARG A 111 5.72 13.08 19.72
CA ARG A 111 7.00 13.41 19.10
C ARG A 111 7.44 12.19 18.29
N ILE A 112 7.85 12.42 17.05
CA ILE A 112 8.34 11.40 16.12
C ILE A 112 9.70 11.87 15.64
N THR A 113 10.70 10.99 15.66
CA THR A 113 12.07 11.32 15.29
C THR A 113 12.53 10.40 14.17
N PHE A 114 13.06 10.97 13.10
CA PHE A 114 13.63 10.23 11.97
C PHE A 114 15.11 10.52 11.86
N GLU A 115 15.91 9.48 11.65
CA GLU A 115 17.34 9.62 11.42
C GLU A 115 17.61 10.01 9.97
N LEU A 116 18.42 11.04 9.76
CA LEU A 116 18.80 11.51 8.42
C LEU A 116 20.16 10.96 7.97
N GLY A 117 21.01 10.54 8.91
CA GLY A 117 22.35 10.01 8.68
C GLY A 117 23.43 10.77 9.44
N GLU A 118 24.69 10.64 9.03
CA GLU A 118 25.82 11.33 9.66
C GLU A 118 25.71 12.86 9.50
N LEU A 119 26.13 13.61 10.52
CA LEU A 119 26.03 15.07 10.53
C LEU A 119 26.88 15.69 9.40
N PRO A 120 26.29 16.50 8.50
CA PRO A 120 27.03 17.12 7.41
C PRO A 120 28.08 18.12 7.91
N SER A 121 29.30 18.01 7.38
CA SER A 121 30.44 18.88 7.70
C SER A 121 30.74 19.91 6.61
N THR A 122 30.36 19.63 5.35
CA THR A 122 30.64 20.50 4.20
C THR A 122 29.36 21.10 3.60
N ARG A 123 29.48 22.26 2.93
CA ARG A 123 28.32 22.90 2.26
C ARG A 123 27.70 21.99 1.19
N ASP A 124 28.51 21.16 0.53
CA ASP A 124 28.04 20.23 -0.50
C ASP A 124 27.23 19.07 0.09
N GLU A 125 27.65 18.53 1.24
CA GLU A 125 26.85 17.54 2.00
C GLU A 125 25.53 18.14 2.50
N TRP A 126 25.55 19.40 2.95
CA TRP A 126 24.33 20.13 3.32
C TRP A 126 23.41 20.37 2.11
N ALA A 127 23.98 20.67 0.93
CA ALA A 127 23.21 20.82 -0.31
C ALA A 127 22.60 19.48 -0.74
N PHE A 128 23.36 18.39 -0.63
CA PHE A 128 22.86 17.04 -0.86
C PHE A 128 21.68 16.72 0.07
N LEU A 129 21.79 17.05 1.36
CA LEU A 129 20.69 16.89 2.30
C LEU A 129 19.46 17.71 1.88
N LEU A 130 19.61 18.98 1.49
CA LEU A 130 18.48 19.81 1.05
C LEU A 130 17.72 19.20 -0.13
N ASP A 131 18.44 18.71 -1.13
CA ASP A 131 17.84 18.18 -2.35
C ASP A 131 17.30 16.76 -2.17
N ARG A 132 17.86 15.98 -1.23
CA ARG A 132 17.54 14.56 -1.08
C ARG A 132 16.71 14.26 0.15
N GLY A 133 16.86 14.98 1.25
CA GLY A 133 16.24 14.69 2.53
C GLY A 133 16.92 13.57 3.33
N ILE A 134 18.15 13.16 2.99
CA ILE A 134 19.08 12.34 3.82
C ILE A 134 20.50 12.88 3.67
N CYS A 135 21.33 12.63 4.68
CA CYS A 135 22.75 12.89 4.61
C CYS A 135 23.42 11.94 3.61
N ALA A 136 24.45 12.43 2.92
CA ALA A 136 25.20 11.61 1.97
C ALA A 136 25.95 10.49 2.70
N THR A 137 26.09 9.33 2.04
CA THR A 137 26.96 8.25 2.54
C THR A 137 28.21 8.12 1.67
N GLY A 138 29.41 8.28 2.27
CA GLY A 138 30.68 8.10 1.57
C GLY A 138 30.83 8.96 0.30
N ASP A 139 31.15 8.31 -0.83
CA ASP A 139 31.47 8.95 -2.12
C ASP A 139 30.23 9.48 -2.91
N GLU A 140 29.00 9.36 -2.38
CA GLU A 140 27.76 9.76 -3.07
C GLU A 140 27.67 11.26 -3.44
N VAL A 141 28.48 12.10 -2.79
CA VAL A 141 28.56 13.53 -3.11
C VAL A 141 29.23 13.77 -4.47
N ALA A 142 30.15 12.88 -4.89
CA ALA A 142 30.89 13.03 -6.14
C ALA A 142 30.11 12.58 -7.38
N ASP A 143 29.22 11.59 -7.24
CA ASP A 143 28.34 11.10 -8.32
C ASP A 143 26.92 10.80 -7.77
N PRO A 144 26.09 11.84 -7.58
CA PRO A 144 24.79 11.67 -6.95
C PRO A 144 23.80 10.94 -7.88
N PRO A 145 22.99 9.99 -7.37
CA PRO A 145 21.97 9.32 -8.17
C PRO A 145 20.93 10.31 -8.73
N PRO A 146 20.09 9.97 -9.72
CA PRO A 146 19.06 10.88 -10.23
C PRO A 146 18.16 11.47 -9.13
N LEU A 147 17.82 12.76 -9.23
CA LEU A 147 17.00 13.46 -8.23
C LEU A 147 15.57 12.92 -8.22
N ASP A 148 15.16 12.35 -7.09
CA ASP A 148 13.77 11.94 -6.88
C ASP A 148 12.97 13.08 -6.24
N SER A 149 12.02 13.63 -6.99
CA SER A 149 11.12 14.69 -6.51
C SER A 149 10.31 14.31 -5.27
N ALA A 150 10.14 13.02 -4.98
CA ALA A 150 9.44 12.56 -3.77
C ALA A 150 10.32 12.59 -2.51
N ALA A 151 11.64 12.72 -2.65
CA ALA A 151 12.57 12.58 -1.53
C ALA A 151 12.48 13.71 -0.50
N THR A 152 11.96 14.88 -0.89
CA THR A 152 11.77 16.04 -0.01
C THR A 152 10.38 16.09 0.65
N MET A 153 9.47 15.17 0.31
CA MET A 153 8.08 15.25 0.77
C MET A 153 7.86 14.43 2.03
N LEU A 154 7.33 15.09 3.06
CA LEU A 154 6.75 14.52 4.25
C LEU A 154 5.27 14.25 4.01
N HIS A 155 4.83 13.01 4.16
CA HIS A 155 3.43 12.61 4.00
C HIS A 155 2.75 12.43 5.36
N LEU A 156 1.56 13.01 5.49
CA LEU A 156 0.75 13.00 6.70
C LEU A 156 -0.59 12.35 6.36
N ASN A 157 -0.97 11.33 7.12
CA ASN A 157 -2.27 10.68 7.00
C ASN A 157 -2.96 10.66 8.35
N VAL A 158 -4.17 11.21 8.44
CA VAL A 158 -5.00 11.14 9.65
C VAL A 158 -5.99 10.00 9.48
N THR A 159 -5.92 9.02 10.36
CA THR A 159 -6.89 7.92 10.40
C THR A 159 -7.81 8.04 11.60
N ARG A 160 -9.03 7.53 11.45
CA ARG A 160 -9.97 7.31 12.53
C ARG A 160 -10.12 5.83 12.78
N GLN A 161 -10.09 5.43 14.04
CA GLN A 161 -10.45 4.09 14.47
C GLN A 161 -11.69 4.14 15.35
N MET A 162 -12.72 3.38 14.98
CA MET A 162 -13.94 3.22 15.76
C MET A 162 -13.76 2.13 16.82
N ALA A 163 -14.15 2.39 18.07
CA ALA A 163 -14.16 1.38 19.13
C ALA A 163 -15.42 0.50 19.03
N GLY A 164 -15.28 -0.81 18.83
CA GLY A 164 -16.40 -1.74 18.75
C GLY A 164 -16.01 -3.21 18.94
N HIS A 165 -16.99 -4.10 19.13
CA HIS A 165 -16.82 -5.55 19.35
C HIS A 165 -16.36 -6.35 18.11
N GLY A 166 -15.53 -5.77 17.25
CA GLY A 166 -14.97 -6.41 16.05
C GLY A 166 -13.56 -5.92 15.76
N SER A 167 -12.93 -6.44 14.70
CA SER A 167 -11.60 -5.99 14.27
C SER A 167 -11.59 -4.47 14.07
N PRO A 168 -10.59 -3.75 14.60
CA PRO A 168 -10.55 -2.29 14.52
C PRO A 168 -10.47 -1.82 13.07
N ARG A 169 -11.57 -1.29 12.54
CA ARG A 169 -11.61 -0.70 11.20
C ARG A 169 -11.04 0.70 11.28
N ARG A 170 -10.04 0.96 10.43
CA ARG A 170 -9.40 2.27 10.28
C ARG A 170 -9.90 2.91 9.00
N GLU A 171 -10.31 4.17 9.11
CA GLU A 171 -10.73 4.99 7.99
C GLU A 171 -9.73 6.11 7.78
N LEU A 172 -9.41 6.43 6.53
CA LEU A 172 -8.57 7.57 6.18
C LEU A 172 -9.44 8.83 6.10
N ILE A 173 -9.20 9.80 6.99
CA ILE A 173 -10.01 11.01 7.13
C ILE A 173 -9.42 12.18 6.37
N ALA A 174 -8.09 12.31 6.40
CA ALA A 174 -7.41 13.40 5.73
C ALA A 174 -5.97 13.06 5.40
N THR A 175 -5.43 13.73 4.39
CA THR A 175 -4.03 13.62 3.96
C THR A 175 -3.40 14.99 3.76
N ALA A 176 -2.09 15.09 3.91
CA ALA A 176 -1.32 16.26 3.49
C ALA A 176 0.09 15.83 3.07
N SER A 177 0.70 16.62 2.18
CA SER A 177 2.09 16.47 1.79
C SER A 177 2.79 17.81 1.97
N LEU A 178 3.91 17.81 2.69
CA LEU A 178 4.66 19.01 3.06
C LEU A 178 6.13 18.83 2.68
N ASP A 179 6.80 19.87 2.21
CA ASP A 179 8.25 19.80 2.03
C ASP A 179 8.96 19.88 3.38
N TRP A 180 9.83 18.92 3.69
CA TRP A 180 10.51 18.87 4.99
C TRP A 180 11.37 20.12 5.25
N ARG A 181 11.84 20.81 4.19
CA ARG A 181 12.67 22.02 4.29
C ARG A 181 11.96 23.18 4.98
N HIS A 182 10.63 23.14 5.11
CA HIS A 182 9.92 24.07 5.99
C HIS A 182 10.40 24.01 7.45
N SER A 183 10.99 22.88 7.89
CA SER A 183 11.66 22.75 9.20
C SER A 183 12.87 23.68 9.37
N LEU A 184 13.44 24.16 8.27
CA LEU A 184 14.61 25.04 8.26
C LEU A 184 14.23 26.52 8.17
N LEU A 185 12.96 26.80 7.83
CA LEU A 185 12.43 28.16 7.63
C LEU A 185 11.66 28.66 8.85
N HIS A 186 11.06 27.76 9.62
CA HIS A 186 10.17 28.10 10.71
C HIS A 186 10.71 27.59 12.05
N ASP A 187 11.22 28.52 12.87
CA ASP A 187 11.47 28.26 14.29
C ASP A 187 10.14 28.28 15.05
N GLY A 188 9.45 27.14 15.10
CA GLY A 188 8.29 26.96 15.97
C GLY A 188 7.15 26.13 15.39
N VAL A 189 5.95 26.43 15.88
CA VAL A 189 4.73 25.72 15.51
C VAL A 189 4.11 26.36 14.28
N PHE A 190 3.82 25.57 13.26
CA PHE A 190 3.13 26.00 12.06
C PHE A 190 1.93 25.11 11.77
N ALA A 191 0.96 25.67 11.04
CA ALA A 191 -0.29 25.03 10.69
C ALA A 191 -0.20 24.41 9.29
N VAL A 192 -0.63 23.15 9.18
CA VAL A 192 -0.75 22.41 7.91
C VAL A 192 -2.23 22.17 7.63
N GLU A 193 -2.72 22.67 6.51
CA GLU A 193 -4.05 22.36 6.02
C GLU A 193 -4.09 20.93 5.49
N LEU A 194 -5.07 20.15 5.97
CA LEU A 194 -5.29 18.78 5.54
C LEU A 194 -6.37 18.75 4.46
N ILE A 195 -6.16 17.91 3.45
CA ILE A 195 -7.15 17.61 2.43
C ILE A 195 -8.00 16.46 2.93
N ALA A 196 -9.33 16.60 2.92
CA ALA A 196 -10.24 15.54 3.30
C ALA A 196 -10.02 14.31 2.39
N ALA A 197 -10.03 13.12 2.97
CA ALA A 197 -9.83 11.86 2.27
C ALA A 197 -11.08 10.97 2.41
N GLY A 198 -11.27 10.05 1.46
CA GLY A 198 -12.42 9.14 1.43
C GLY A 198 -13.60 9.64 0.58
N PRO A 199 -14.72 8.91 0.55
CA PRO A 199 -15.83 9.18 -0.38
C PRO A 199 -16.54 10.53 -0.14
N ASP A 200 -16.46 11.08 1.07
CA ASP A 200 -17.05 12.38 1.43
C ASP A 200 -16.09 13.57 1.23
N SER A 201 -14.83 13.31 0.82
CA SER A 201 -13.81 14.33 0.54
C SER A 201 -14.29 15.42 -0.43
N VAL A 202 -15.06 15.02 -1.46
CA VAL A 202 -15.60 15.90 -2.51
C VAL A 202 -16.57 16.95 -1.93
N LEU A 203 -17.21 16.65 -0.81
CA LEU A 203 -18.19 17.53 -0.15
C LEU A 203 -17.57 18.39 0.95
N GLN A 204 -16.49 17.91 1.59
CA GLN A 204 -15.95 18.53 2.80
C GLN A 204 -14.81 19.53 2.54
N GLY A 205 -14.11 19.45 1.40
CA GLY A 205 -13.12 20.43 0.92
C GLY A 205 -11.82 20.53 1.74
N THR A 206 -11.93 20.63 3.07
CA THR A 206 -10.83 20.68 4.05
C THR A 206 -11.06 19.60 5.11
N GLY A 207 -10.02 18.80 5.35
CA GLY A 207 -10.02 17.73 6.37
C GLY A 207 -9.67 18.23 7.77
N GLY A 208 -9.42 19.53 7.94
CA GLY A 208 -8.97 20.15 9.18
C GLY A 208 -7.57 20.76 9.06
N ILE A 209 -7.07 21.28 10.17
CA ILE A 209 -5.74 21.90 10.29
C ILE A 209 -4.95 21.15 11.35
N LEU A 210 -3.71 20.77 11.05
CA LEU A 210 -2.80 20.14 12.00
C LEU A 210 -1.67 21.10 12.40
N HIS A 211 -1.41 21.21 13.70
CA HIS A 211 -0.31 22.02 14.24
C HIS A 211 0.92 21.15 14.44
N LEU A 212 1.97 21.45 13.68
CA LEU A 212 3.23 20.72 13.69
C LEU A 212 4.38 21.62 14.15
N ARG A 213 5.38 21.00 14.76
CA ARG A 213 6.69 21.59 15.03
C ARG A 213 7.74 20.68 14.40
N MET A 214 8.57 21.19 13.50
CA MET A 214 9.63 20.40 12.88
C MET A 214 10.98 21.04 13.21
N GLU A 215 11.93 20.25 13.67
CA GLU A 215 13.25 20.73 14.08
C GLU A 215 14.33 19.73 13.68
N LEU A 216 15.49 20.24 13.29
CA LEU A 216 16.69 19.42 13.17
C LEU A 216 17.41 19.33 14.51
N GLN A 217 17.88 18.14 14.86
CA GLN A 217 18.62 17.88 16.09
C GLN A 217 19.84 17.01 15.78
N ALA A 218 21.03 17.42 16.24
CA ALA A 218 22.21 16.55 16.24
C ALA A 218 22.12 15.56 17.41
N GLY A 219 22.50 14.31 17.18
CA GLY A 219 22.69 13.32 18.23
C GLY A 219 23.92 13.69 19.06
N GLY A 220 23.75 13.74 20.38
CA GLY A 220 24.72 14.33 21.31
C GLY A 220 24.06 15.35 22.24
N ASP A 221 24.86 16.14 22.96
CA ASP A 221 24.37 17.14 23.93
C ASP A 221 23.29 18.04 23.31
N SER A 222 22.14 18.06 23.98
CA SER A 222 20.83 18.52 23.49
C SER A 222 20.74 20.03 23.22
N GLU A 223 21.84 20.77 23.31
CA GLU A 223 21.91 22.23 23.18
C GLU A 223 22.75 22.70 21.98
N THR A 224 23.27 21.78 21.15
CA THR A 224 24.08 22.17 20.00
C THR A 224 23.19 22.78 18.91
N GLN A 225 23.17 24.11 18.78
CA GLN A 225 22.49 24.79 17.68
C GLN A 225 23.16 24.41 16.36
N ILE A 226 22.37 23.91 15.41
CA ILE A 226 22.84 23.58 14.07
C ILE A 226 22.93 24.88 13.27
N GLU A 227 24.14 25.29 12.92
CA GLU A 227 24.35 26.41 12.00
C GLU A 227 24.22 25.93 10.55
N LEU A 228 23.19 26.39 9.85
CA LEU A 228 22.97 26.06 8.44
C LEU A 228 23.89 26.91 7.55
N PRO A 229 24.55 26.33 6.53
CA PRO A 229 25.39 27.08 5.59
C PRO A 229 24.58 27.83 4.51
N PHE A 230 23.27 27.93 4.67
CA PHE A 230 22.33 28.53 3.72
C PHE A 230 21.50 29.61 4.39
N THR A 231 21.11 30.62 3.60
CA THR A 231 20.15 31.63 4.06
C THR A 231 18.71 31.13 3.92
N SER A 232 17.77 31.64 4.73
CA SER A 232 16.34 31.31 4.60
C SER A 232 15.82 31.57 3.18
N LYS A 233 16.33 32.61 2.50
CA LYS A 233 15.95 32.94 1.12
C LYS A 233 16.39 31.88 0.11
N GLU A 234 17.60 31.33 0.25
CA GLU A 234 18.09 30.25 -0.62
C GLU A 234 17.23 28.99 -0.48
N ILE A 235 16.78 28.68 0.75
CA ILE A 235 15.91 27.54 1.03
C ILE A 235 14.51 27.77 0.44
N GLU A 236 13.92 28.95 0.65
CA GLU A 236 12.63 29.32 0.04
C GLU A 236 12.66 29.21 -1.49
N GLU A 237 13.69 29.77 -2.14
CA GLU A 237 13.86 29.70 -3.58
C GLU A 237 13.96 28.25 -4.08
N SER A 238 14.62 27.37 -3.31
CA SER A 238 14.74 25.94 -3.64
C SER A 238 13.42 25.19 -3.52
N VAL A 239 12.65 25.43 -2.46
CA VAL A 239 11.30 24.85 -2.28
C VAL A 239 10.38 25.30 -3.41
N ASP A 240 10.35 26.60 -3.69
CA ASP A 240 9.54 27.21 -4.74
C ASP A 240 9.87 26.64 -6.13
N LYS A 241 11.17 26.51 -6.43
CA LYS A 241 11.65 25.95 -7.69
C LYS A 241 11.21 24.49 -7.84
N THR A 242 11.36 23.69 -6.78
CA THR A 242 10.94 22.27 -6.77
C THR A 242 9.44 22.14 -7.05
N ALA A 243 8.61 22.96 -6.38
CA ALA A 243 7.16 22.96 -6.57
C ALA A 243 6.76 23.39 -7.99
N LYS A 244 7.37 24.46 -8.52
CA LYS A 244 7.13 24.95 -9.90
C LYS A 244 7.53 23.90 -10.93
N ASP A 245 8.68 23.25 -10.76
CA ASP A 245 9.15 22.20 -11.66
C ASP A 245 8.21 20.99 -11.66
N ALA A 246 7.76 20.53 -10.49
CA ALA A 246 6.79 19.43 -10.38
C ALA A 246 5.45 19.76 -11.07
N ALA A 247 4.94 20.99 -10.89
CA ALA A 247 3.71 21.45 -11.54
C ALA A 247 3.87 21.52 -13.07
N ASN A 248 5.01 22.03 -13.55
CA ASN A 248 5.31 22.12 -14.98
C ASN A 248 5.40 20.73 -15.63
N ARG A 249 6.08 19.77 -14.99
CA ARG A 249 6.19 18.39 -15.47
C ARG A 249 4.83 17.69 -15.51
N THR A 250 4.02 17.87 -14.46
CA THR A 250 2.64 17.35 -14.42
C THR A 250 1.80 17.89 -15.57
N ARG A 251 1.84 19.21 -15.80
CA ARG A 251 1.12 19.85 -16.91
C ARG A 251 1.57 19.33 -18.27
N ALA A 252 2.88 19.21 -18.48
CA ALA A 252 3.46 18.67 -19.71
C ALA A 252 2.98 17.22 -19.97
N PHE A 253 2.98 16.37 -18.93
CA PHE A 253 2.48 15.01 -19.04
C PHE A 253 0.99 14.95 -19.38
N VAL A 254 0.14 15.78 -18.76
CA VAL A 254 -1.30 15.79 -19.06
C VAL A 254 -1.57 16.13 -20.54
N LEU A 255 -0.85 17.12 -21.08
CA LEU A 255 -0.96 17.47 -22.51
C LEU A 255 -0.50 16.33 -23.42
N TYR A 256 0.60 15.67 -23.07
CA TYR A 256 1.09 14.49 -23.77
C TYR A 256 0.09 13.33 -23.72
N ALA A 257 -0.39 12.97 -22.54
CA ALA A 257 -1.31 11.85 -22.32
C ALA A 257 -2.62 12.04 -23.10
N ARG A 258 -3.13 13.27 -23.21
CA ARG A 258 -4.31 13.59 -24.04
C ARG A 258 -4.07 13.29 -25.52
N ARG A 259 -2.90 13.66 -26.06
CA ARG A 259 -2.53 13.35 -27.45
C ARG A 259 -2.37 11.85 -27.64
N TRP A 260 -1.64 11.20 -26.75
CA TRP A 260 -1.45 9.76 -26.77
C TRP A 260 -2.78 8.99 -26.75
N TRP A 261 -3.72 9.41 -25.90
CA TRP A 261 -5.05 8.82 -25.80
C TRP A 261 -5.84 8.98 -27.10
N ALA A 262 -5.91 10.19 -27.65
CA ALA A 262 -6.60 10.44 -28.92
C ALA A 262 -6.04 9.58 -30.06
N GLU A 263 -4.72 9.43 -30.13
CA GLU A 263 -4.10 8.54 -31.11
C GLU A 263 -4.37 7.06 -30.81
N TYR A 264 -4.51 6.65 -29.55
CA TYR A 264 -4.76 5.26 -29.15
C TYR A 264 -6.18 4.83 -29.51
N THR A 265 -7.18 5.65 -29.20
CA THR A 265 -8.59 5.36 -29.52
C THR A 265 -8.87 5.41 -31.03
N ASN A 266 -8.08 6.18 -31.79
CA ASN A 266 -8.18 6.22 -33.25
C ASN A 266 -7.67 4.95 -33.96
N ILE A 267 -7.02 4.02 -33.25
CA ILE A 267 -6.47 2.80 -33.87
C ILE A 267 -7.57 1.80 -34.24
N ASP A 268 -8.49 1.54 -33.31
CA ASP A 268 -9.57 0.57 -33.48
C ASP A 268 -10.75 0.97 -32.57
N PRO A 269 -11.99 1.07 -33.08
CA PRO A 269 -13.18 1.37 -32.28
C PRO A 269 -13.41 0.42 -31.09
N LEU A 270 -12.89 -0.82 -31.14
CA LEU A 270 -12.99 -1.79 -30.04
C LEU A 270 -12.13 -1.41 -28.83
N ILE A 271 -11.21 -0.46 -28.96
CA ILE A 271 -10.35 0.00 -27.87
C ILE A 271 -11.15 0.75 -26.80
N ASP A 272 -12.18 1.49 -27.18
CA ASP A 272 -13.04 2.24 -26.25
C ASP A 272 -13.82 1.34 -25.29
N GLN A 273 -13.96 0.06 -25.63
CA GLN A 273 -14.62 -0.95 -24.78
C GLN A 273 -13.64 -1.62 -23.79
N ARG A 274 -12.34 -1.36 -23.91
CA ARG A 274 -11.31 -1.98 -23.08
C ARG A 274 -11.11 -1.19 -21.79
N ARG A 275 -10.81 -1.91 -20.71
CA ARG A 275 -10.46 -1.30 -19.43
C ARG A 275 -9.05 -0.70 -19.48
N THR A 276 -8.93 0.51 -19.99
CA THR A 276 -7.68 1.28 -20.02
C THR A 276 -7.83 2.53 -19.18
N CYS A 277 -6.93 2.73 -18.22
CA CYS A 277 -6.94 3.87 -17.32
C CYS A 277 -5.57 4.57 -17.36
N LEU A 278 -5.56 5.85 -17.77
CA LEU A 278 -4.35 6.68 -17.73
C LEU A 278 -4.21 7.45 -16.42
N PHE A 279 -5.35 7.87 -15.86
CA PHE A 279 -5.42 8.71 -14.66
C PHE A 279 -6.42 8.13 -13.66
N ALA A 280 -6.02 8.07 -12.40
CA ALA A 280 -6.88 7.72 -11.28
C ALA A 280 -7.00 8.89 -10.30
N ALA A 281 -8.13 8.98 -9.60
CA ALA A 281 -8.27 9.90 -8.48
C ALA A 281 -7.48 9.37 -7.28
N ASP A 282 -6.65 10.21 -6.69
CA ASP A 282 -5.92 9.90 -5.46
C ASP A 282 -6.81 10.10 -4.22
N GLU A 283 -6.29 9.76 -3.04
CA GLU A 283 -6.99 9.96 -1.77
C GLU A 283 -7.29 11.43 -1.42
N ALA A 284 -6.66 12.39 -2.08
CA ALA A 284 -6.88 13.84 -1.95
C ALA A 284 -7.87 14.38 -3.00
N GLY A 285 -8.45 13.53 -3.85
CA GLY A 285 -9.33 13.90 -4.96
C GLY A 285 -8.63 14.45 -6.21
N GLY A 286 -7.30 14.50 -6.22
CA GLY A 286 -6.48 14.88 -7.37
C GLY A 286 -6.35 13.75 -8.39
N HIS A 287 -6.35 14.09 -9.67
CA HIS A 287 -6.13 13.07 -10.73
C HIS A 287 -4.64 12.92 -11.05
N ARG A 288 -4.11 11.71 -10.88
CA ARG A 288 -2.70 11.38 -11.14
C ARG A 288 -2.57 10.25 -12.14
N SER A 289 -1.43 10.21 -12.83
CA SER A 289 -1.09 9.09 -13.71
C SER A 289 -1.08 7.79 -12.91
N VAL A 290 -1.65 6.71 -13.44
CA VAL A 290 -1.63 5.39 -12.78
C VAL A 290 -0.20 4.90 -12.49
N CYS A 291 0.76 5.29 -13.34
CA CYS A 291 2.19 4.94 -13.18
C CYS A 291 2.81 5.59 -11.94
N SER A 292 2.28 6.72 -11.47
CA SER A 292 2.81 7.44 -10.31
C SER A 292 2.53 6.74 -8.98
N PHE A 293 1.53 5.85 -8.95
CA PHE A 293 1.19 5.06 -7.75
C PHE A 293 2.14 3.87 -7.56
N VAL A 294 2.79 3.40 -8.62
CA VAL A 294 3.77 2.31 -8.57
C VAL A 294 5.16 2.90 -8.38
N SER A 295 5.91 2.34 -7.43
CA SER A 295 7.34 2.63 -7.25
C SER A 295 8.05 1.40 -6.66
N PRO A 296 9.30 1.10 -7.02
CA PRO A 296 9.98 -0.10 -6.51
C PRO A 296 10.19 -0.04 -4.99
N VAL A 297 9.46 -0.85 -4.21
CA VAL A 297 9.56 -0.88 -2.75
C VAL A 297 10.47 -2.01 -2.31
N ARG A 298 11.62 -1.67 -1.72
CA ARG A 298 12.53 -2.65 -1.14
C ARG A 298 12.04 -3.03 0.26
N ALA A 299 11.50 -4.23 0.40
CA ALA A 299 11.08 -4.79 1.69
C ALA A 299 12.24 -5.19 2.62
N GLU A 300 13.44 -4.69 2.35
CA GLU A 300 14.69 -4.99 3.06
C GLU A 300 14.84 -6.49 3.38
N ARG A 301 15.10 -6.84 4.66
CA ARG A 301 15.19 -8.23 5.14
C ARG A 301 13.88 -8.74 5.74
N LEU A 302 12.77 -8.03 5.55
CA LEU A 302 11.47 -8.38 6.15
C LEU A 302 10.69 -9.41 5.33
N LEU A 303 10.74 -9.28 4.01
CA LEU A 303 10.12 -10.24 3.08
C LEU A 303 11.22 -10.98 2.33
N HIS A 304 11.27 -12.30 2.48
CA HIS A 304 12.37 -13.12 1.93
C HIS A 304 12.17 -13.49 0.47
N SER A 305 10.91 -13.54 0.00
CA SER A 305 10.59 -13.94 -1.36
C SER A 305 9.43 -13.14 -1.98
N PRO A 306 9.32 -13.12 -3.32
CA PRO A 306 8.15 -12.61 -4.03
C PRO A 306 6.82 -13.24 -3.57
N GLN A 307 6.83 -14.51 -3.17
CA GLN A 307 5.67 -15.21 -2.63
C GLN A 307 5.28 -14.70 -1.25
N ASP A 308 6.25 -14.38 -0.40
CA ASP A 308 6.00 -13.75 0.91
C ASP A 308 5.38 -12.36 0.72
N ALA A 309 5.83 -11.61 -0.29
CA ALA A 309 5.21 -10.33 -0.64
C ALA A 309 3.76 -10.48 -1.12
N ALA A 310 3.48 -11.45 -2.00
CA ALA A 310 2.12 -11.74 -2.42
C ALA A 310 1.23 -12.15 -1.24
N ARG A 311 1.76 -12.95 -0.31
CA ARG A 311 1.05 -13.33 0.92
C ARG A 311 0.83 -12.12 1.83
N PHE A 312 1.85 -11.33 2.09
CA PHE A 312 1.79 -10.11 2.90
C PHE A 312 0.70 -9.16 2.40
N VAL A 313 0.67 -8.87 1.10
CA VAL A 313 -0.35 -8.00 0.50
C VAL A 313 -1.74 -8.63 0.63
N SER A 314 -1.88 -9.94 0.41
CA SER A 314 -3.18 -10.64 0.53
C SER A 314 -3.76 -10.66 1.95
N LEU A 315 -2.93 -10.39 2.97
CA LEU A 315 -3.37 -10.31 4.37
C LEU A 315 -3.91 -8.93 4.72
N ILE A 316 -3.69 -7.92 3.87
CA ILE A 316 -4.30 -6.60 4.05
C ILE A 316 -5.81 -6.75 3.74
N PRO A 317 -6.70 -6.30 4.63
CA PRO A 317 -8.14 -6.35 4.40
C PRO A 317 -8.57 -5.69 3.10
N PHE A 318 -9.36 -6.43 2.33
CA PHE A 318 -10.03 -5.91 1.14
C PHE A 318 -11.28 -5.11 1.53
N GLU A 319 -11.35 -3.88 1.05
CA GLU A 319 -12.49 -2.99 1.27
C GLU A 319 -12.80 -2.20 0.00
N ARG A 320 -14.05 -2.29 -0.47
CA ARG A 320 -14.54 -1.52 -1.62
C ARG A 320 -15.28 -0.28 -1.16
N SER A 321 -14.87 0.86 -1.70
CA SER A 321 -15.55 2.15 -1.49
C SER A 321 -16.68 2.34 -2.51
N TYR A 322 -17.87 2.62 -2.02
CA TYR A 322 -19.03 3.00 -2.82
C TYR A 322 -19.41 4.44 -2.46
N GLY A 323 -19.68 5.28 -3.47
CA GLY A 323 -20.12 6.66 -3.22
C GLY A 323 -21.49 6.69 -2.54
N VAL A 324 -21.69 7.61 -1.59
CA VAL A 324 -22.98 7.80 -0.91
C VAL A 324 -24.06 8.17 -1.95
N GLY A 325 -25.13 7.39 -2.03
CA GLY A 325 -26.26 7.65 -2.93
C GLY A 325 -26.05 7.30 -4.41
N VAL A 326 -24.84 6.87 -4.81
CA VAL A 326 -24.55 6.46 -6.19
C VAL A 326 -24.23 4.97 -6.20
N ARG A 327 -25.00 4.17 -6.97
CA ARG A 327 -24.69 2.73 -7.19
C ARG A 327 -23.41 2.48 -8.02
N LYS A 328 -22.65 3.53 -8.33
CA LYS A 328 -21.44 3.49 -9.16
C LYS A 328 -20.22 3.53 -8.25
N ARG A 329 -19.29 2.62 -8.52
CA ARG A 329 -17.99 2.51 -7.84
C ARG A 329 -17.27 3.86 -7.82
N HIS A 330 -16.76 4.25 -6.66
CA HIS A 330 -15.86 5.39 -6.53
C HIS A 330 -14.42 4.85 -6.50
N GLU A 331 -13.73 4.93 -7.63
CA GLU A 331 -12.36 4.41 -7.76
C GLU A 331 -11.35 5.45 -7.24
N THR A 332 -11.07 5.41 -5.94
CA THR A 332 -9.99 6.15 -5.30
C THR A 332 -8.79 5.23 -5.14
N TRP A 333 -7.64 5.66 -5.66
CA TRP A 333 -6.37 4.95 -5.53
C TRP A 333 -5.57 5.61 -4.42
N HIS A 334 -5.05 4.80 -3.51
CA HIS A 334 -4.28 5.29 -2.39
C HIS A 334 -2.79 5.16 -2.71
N ASN A 335 -2.02 6.19 -2.35
CA ASN A 335 -0.57 6.01 -2.27
C ASN A 335 -0.24 4.93 -1.22
N ALA A 336 0.93 4.28 -1.35
CA ALA A 336 1.27 3.14 -0.49
C ALA A 336 1.31 3.48 1.02
N CYS A 337 1.67 4.71 1.38
CA CYS A 337 1.62 5.16 2.77
C CYS A 337 0.18 5.32 3.28
N ALA A 338 -0.71 5.91 2.48
CA ALA A 338 -2.12 6.06 2.81
C ALA A 338 -2.81 4.70 2.94
N PHE A 339 -2.58 3.79 1.98
CA PHE A 339 -3.10 2.42 2.00
C PHE A 339 -2.66 1.64 3.25
N LEU A 340 -1.35 1.65 3.56
CA LEU A 340 -0.82 0.97 4.75
C LEU A 340 -1.25 1.62 6.08
N SER A 341 -1.49 2.94 6.10
CA SER A 341 -1.98 3.64 7.30
C SER A 341 -3.45 3.31 7.56
N ARG A 342 -4.26 3.29 6.50
CA ARG A 342 -5.66 2.83 6.53
C ARG A 342 -5.75 1.34 6.89
N GLY A 343 -4.83 0.52 6.41
CA GLY A 343 -4.80 -0.92 6.67
C GLY A 343 -5.94 -1.69 6.00
N ALA A 344 -6.56 -1.12 4.97
CA ALA A 344 -7.55 -1.75 4.10
C ALA A 344 -7.66 -0.96 2.79
N GLY A 345 -8.14 -1.58 1.70
CA GLY A 345 -8.26 -0.91 0.39
C GLY A 345 -8.84 -1.79 -0.70
N ASP A 346 -8.97 -1.24 -1.92
CA ASP A 346 -9.59 -1.95 -3.04
C ASP A 346 -8.53 -2.76 -3.82
N VAL A 347 -8.96 -3.46 -4.88
CA VAL A 347 -8.10 -4.34 -5.68
C VAL A 347 -6.93 -3.60 -6.32
N GLU A 348 -7.13 -2.35 -6.76
CA GLU A 348 -6.08 -1.52 -7.36
C GLU A 348 -4.98 -1.18 -6.35
N ASP A 349 -5.34 -0.82 -5.11
CA ASP A 349 -4.38 -0.55 -4.04
C ASP A 349 -3.49 -1.77 -3.76
N HIS A 350 -4.10 -2.95 -3.69
CA HIS A 350 -3.39 -4.21 -3.49
C HIS A 350 -2.50 -4.55 -4.68
N ALA A 351 -2.98 -4.39 -5.90
CA ALA A 351 -2.20 -4.67 -7.11
C ALA A 351 -1.00 -3.72 -7.25
N VAL A 352 -1.19 -2.43 -6.95
CA VAL A 352 -0.12 -1.42 -6.96
C VAL A 352 0.94 -1.76 -5.92
N LEU A 353 0.56 -2.02 -4.66
CA LEU A 353 1.53 -2.37 -3.60
C LEU A 353 2.29 -3.66 -3.93
N LEU A 354 1.60 -4.68 -4.45
CA LEU A 354 2.26 -5.92 -4.86
C LEU A 354 3.24 -5.68 -6.00
N CYS A 355 2.84 -4.94 -7.05
CA CYS A 355 3.73 -4.62 -8.16
C CYS A 355 4.97 -3.87 -7.67
N SER A 356 4.77 -2.87 -6.79
CA SER A 356 5.84 -2.15 -6.12
C SER A 356 6.83 -3.06 -5.39
N LEU A 357 6.35 -4.03 -4.61
CA LEU A 357 7.20 -4.99 -3.91
C LEU A 357 7.95 -5.91 -4.87
N LEU A 358 7.27 -6.45 -5.90
CA LEU A 358 7.89 -7.34 -6.89
C LEU A 358 8.98 -6.63 -7.71
N LEU A 359 8.79 -5.36 -8.06
CA LEU A 359 9.83 -4.50 -8.63
C LEU A 359 11.01 -4.34 -7.67
N GLY A 360 10.73 -4.21 -6.36
CA GLY A 360 11.76 -4.18 -5.31
C GLY A 360 12.58 -5.46 -5.21
N PHE A 361 12.00 -6.62 -5.54
CA PHE A 361 12.71 -7.90 -5.71
C PHE A 361 13.48 -8.02 -7.04
N GLY A 362 13.42 -6.99 -7.90
CA GLY A 362 14.08 -6.98 -9.21
C GLY A 362 13.33 -7.78 -10.28
N LEU A 363 12.04 -8.10 -10.06
CA LEU A 363 11.22 -8.74 -11.09
C LEU A 363 10.71 -7.72 -12.10
N ASP A 364 10.61 -8.13 -13.35
CA ASP A 364 9.97 -7.35 -14.43
C ASP A 364 8.44 -7.42 -14.26
N ALA A 365 7.91 -6.58 -13.37
CA ALA A 365 6.54 -6.61 -12.89
C ALA A 365 5.70 -5.42 -13.39
N TYR A 366 4.43 -5.69 -13.70
CA TYR A 366 3.47 -4.71 -14.20
C TYR A 366 2.09 -4.94 -13.57
N VAL A 367 1.41 -3.85 -13.20
CA VAL A 367 -0.03 -3.88 -12.92
C VAL A 367 -0.78 -4.03 -14.24
N VAL A 368 -1.79 -4.89 -14.25
CA VAL A 368 -2.69 -5.13 -15.37
C VAL A 368 -4.08 -4.65 -15.02
N LEU A 369 -4.68 -3.85 -15.89
CA LEU A 369 -6.10 -3.52 -15.81
C LEU A 369 -6.87 -4.30 -16.85
N GLY A 370 -7.92 -4.97 -16.39
CA GLY A 370 -8.73 -5.82 -17.23
C GLY A 370 -9.96 -6.33 -16.50
N THR A 371 -10.40 -7.53 -16.88
CA THR A 371 -11.58 -8.15 -16.30
C THR A 371 -11.31 -9.57 -15.82
N ILE A 372 -12.05 -9.99 -14.80
CA ILE A 372 -12.08 -11.34 -14.24
C ILE A 372 -13.49 -11.93 -14.42
N ARG A 373 -13.60 -13.26 -14.50
CA ARG A 373 -14.92 -13.92 -14.48
C ARG A 373 -15.69 -13.52 -13.21
N GLY A 374 -16.96 -13.16 -13.37
CA GLY A 374 -17.85 -12.89 -12.23
C GLY A 374 -18.00 -14.13 -11.34
N ASP A 375 -18.11 -13.92 -10.02
CA ASP A 375 -18.49 -15.00 -9.11
C ASP A 375 -19.97 -15.36 -9.32
N ARG A 376 -20.30 -16.65 -9.23
CA ARG A 376 -21.69 -17.07 -9.06
C ARG A 376 -22.19 -16.62 -7.69
N VAL A 377 -22.74 -15.42 -7.61
CA VAL A 377 -23.43 -14.97 -6.40
C VAL A 377 -24.75 -15.73 -6.31
N LEU A 378 -24.80 -16.77 -5.46
CA LEU A 378 -26.06 -17.32 -4.98
C LEU A 378 -26.59 -16.36 -3.91
N THR A 379 -27.41 -15.39 -4.30
CA THR A 379 -28.17 -14.61 -3.32
C THR A 379 -29.27 -15.51 -2.75
N ALA A 380 -29.27 -15.71 -1.43
CA ALA A 380 -30.22 -16.58 -0.73
C ALA A 380 -31.67 -16.03 -0.66
N GLU A 381 -32.00 -14.97 -1.41
CA GLU A 381 -33.27 -14.25 -1.27
C GLU A 381 -34.13 -14.20 -2.53
N ASN A 382 -33.74 -14.86 -3.63
CA ASN A 382 -34.60 -14.97 -4.81
C ASN A 382 -34.51 -16.37 -5.44
N GLU A 383 -35.42 -17.27 -5.03
CA GLU A 383 -35.66 -18.58 -5.67
C GLU A 383 -36.27 -18.49 -7.10
N THR A 384 -36.05 -17.37 -7.78
CA THR A 384 -36.34 -17.19 -9.21
C THR A 384 -35.10 -16.69 -9.94
N ALA A 385 -33.96 -17.37 -9.71
CA ALA A 385 -32.73 -17.18 -10.46
C ALA A 385 -32.89 -17.65 -11.92
N LYS A 386 -33.44 -16.78 -12.77
CA LYS A 386 -33.36 -16.86 -14.23
C LYS A 386 -32.81 -15.56 -14.81
N GLN A 387 -31.66 -15.12 -14.29
CA GLN A 387 -30.66 -14.37 -15.03
C GLN A 387 -29.30 -14.63 -14.37
N ILE A 388 -28.55 -15.56 -14.95
CA ILE A 388 -27.14 -15.80 -14.62
C ILE A 388 -26.40 -14.61 -15.20
N ASP A 389 -26.01 -13.65 -14.37
CA ASP A 389 -25.13 -12.58 -14.83
C ASP A 389 -23.69 -13.11 -14.84
N ASP A 390 -23.36 -13.86 -15.89
CA ASP A 390 -22.02 -14.38 -16.23
C ASP A 390 -21.08 -13.23 -16.69
N GLN A 391 -21.36 -11.99 -16.26
CA GLN A 391 -20.67 -10.80 -16.72
C GLN A 391 -19.30 -10.68 -16.07
N ALA A 392 -18.28 -10.47 -16.93
CA ALA A 392 -16.93 -10.19 -16.49
C ALA A 392 -16.92 -8.88 -15.69
N ARG A 393 -16.22 -8.87 -14.55
CA ARG A 393 -16.10 -7.69 -13.69
C ARG A 393 -14.71 -7.07 -13.82
N ASP A 394 -14.65 -5.76 -13.66
CA ASP A 394 -13.41 -5.01 -13.58
C ASP A 394 -12.49 -5.52 -12.47
N HIS A 395 -11.21 -5.71 -12.80
CA HIS A 395 -10.21 -6.23 -11.88
C HIS A 395 -8.80 -5.75 -12.21
N ALA A 396 -7.95 -5.67 -11.19
CA ALA A 396 -6.53 -5.38 -11.33
C ALA A 396 -5.71 -6.52 -10.75
N TRP A 397 -4.62 -6.89 -11.41
CA TRP A 397 -3.69 -7.92 -10.93
C TRP A 397 -2.27 -7.58 -11.38
N VAL A 398 -1.28 -8.36 -10.97
CA VAL A 398 0.11 -8.12 -11.36
C VAL A 398 0.58 -9.22 -12.30
N VAL A 399 1.30 -8.86 -13.36
CA VAL A 399 1.99 -9.80 -14.25
C VAL A 399 3.49 -9.62 -14.10
N THR A 400 4.23 -10.72 -14.13
CA THR A 400 5.70 -10.70 -14.17
C THR A 400 6.19 -11.48 -15.37
N PHE A 401 7.27 -10.98 -15.96
CA PHE A 401 7.94 -11.63 -17.07
C PHE A 401 9.32 -12.16 -16.66
N ALA A 402 9.61 -13.39 -17.02
CA ALA A 402 10.93 -13.97 -16.83
C ALA A 402 11.44 -14.59 -18.14
N ARG A 403 12.64 -14.21 -18.56
CA ARG A 403 13.34 -14.88 -19.65
C ARG A 403 13.95 -16.15 -19.07
N THR A 404 13.58 -17.31 -19.60
CA THR A 404 14.18 -18.57 -19.17
C THR A 404 15.43 -18.84 -20.00
N ALA A 405 16.54 -19.22 -19.37
CA ALA A 405 17.78 -19.54 -20.07
C ALA A 405 17.60 -20.74 -21.03
N ASP A 406 16.68 -21.65 -20.70
CA ASP A 406 16.50 -22.94 -21.36
C ASP A 406 15.34 -22.98 -22.37
N SER A 407 14.60 -21.88 -22.55
CA SER A 407 13.53 -21.81 -23.54
C SER A 407 13.57 -20.50 -24.32
N VAL A 408 13.25 -20.57 -25.62
CA VAL A 408 13.13 -19.39 -26.51
C VAL A 408 11.97 -18.47 -26.08
N GLY A 409 11.15 -18.88 -25.10
CA GLY A 409 9.93 -18.19 -24.68
C GLY A 409 10.08 -17.35 -23.42
N MET A 410 9.30 -16.26 -23.38
CA MET A 410 9.06 -15.45 -22.19
C MET A 410 8.07 -16.18 -21.27
N LYS A 411 8.45 -16.44 -20.02
CA LYS A 411 7.55 -16.99 -19.01
C LYS A 411 6.69 -15.87 -18.43
N VAL A 412 5.37 -15.98 -18.60
CA VAL A 412 4.38 -15.02 -18.09
C VAL A 412 3.71 -15.60 -16.85
N SER A 413 3.81 -14.90 -15.72
CA SER A 413 3.16 -15.30 -14.46
C SER A 413 2.22 -14.20 -13.98
N PHE A 414 0.99 -14.55 -13.64
CA PHE A 414 0.02 -13.67 -13.03
C PHE A 414 -0.01 -13.86 -11.51
N TRP A 415 -0.15 -12.77 -10.79
CA TRP A 415 -0.19 -12.71 -9.34
C TRP A 415 -1.50 -12.04 -8.90
N GLU A 416 -2.30 -12.78 -8.16
CA GLU A 416 -3.56 -12.28 -7.59
C GLU A 416 -3.30 -11.63 -6.23
N SER A 417 -3.44 -10.31 -6.17
CA SER A 417 -3.07 -9.52 -5.01
C SER A 417 -3.97 -9.79 -3.79
N LEU A 418 -5.25 -10.14 -4.00
CA LEU A 418 -6.19 -10.41 -2.91
C LEU A 418 -6.07 -11.82 -2.31
N THR A 419 -5.42 -12.75 -3.01
CA THR A 419 -5.32 -14.16 -2.55
C THR A 419 -3.88 -14.64 -2.38
N GLY A 420 -2.90 -13.86 -2.85
CA GLY A 420 -1.50 -14.25 -2.90
C GLY A 420 -1.21 -15.37 -3.91
N GLN A 421 -2.18 -15.76 -4.73
CA GLN A 421 -2.04 -16.88 -5.66
C GLN A 421 -1.27 -16.47 -6.91
N ARG A 422 -0.39 -17.36 -7.34
CA ARG A 422 0.32 -17.25 -8.61
C ARG A 422 -0.24 -18.24 -9.64
N TYR A 423 -0.39 -17.77 -10.87
CA TYR A 423 -0.81 -18.54 -12.03
C TYR A 423 0.21 -18.39 -13.15
N GLU A 424 0.60 -19.50 -13.77
CA GLU A 424 1.49 -19.45 -14.93
C GLU A 424 0.67 -19.59 -16.21
N LEU A 425 0.88 -18.70 -17.17
CA LEU A 425 0.15 -18.72 -18.44
C LEU A 425 0.45 -20.03 -19.18
N GLY A 426 -0.59 -20.77 -19.58
CA GLY A 426 -0.46 -22.07 -20.24
C GLY A 426 -0.29 -23.27 -19.30
N SER A 427 -0.26 -23.06 -17.97
CA SER A 427 -0.21 -24.16 -17.01
C SER A 427 -1.50 -25.00 -17.03
N LYS A 428 -1.35 -26.33 -17.08
CA LYS A 428 -2.47 -27.30 -17.00
C LYS A 428 -2.93 -27.55 -15.57
N HIS A 429 -2.11 -27.23 -14.58
CA HIS A 429 -2.38 -27.55 -13.18
C HIS A 429 -3.31 -26.54 -12.52
N ARG A 430 -3.33 -25.29 -12.99
CA ARG A 430 -4.13 -24.22 -12.38
C ARG A 430 -4.55 -23.18 -13.41
N SER A 431 -5.85 -23.10 -13.69
CA SER A 431 -6.40 -22.07 -14.58
C SER A 431 -6.55 -20.73 -13.85
N HIS A 432 -6.13 -19.64 -14.48
CA HIS A 432 -6.36 -18.29 -13.97
C HIS A 432 -7.80 -17.82 -14.23
N PRO A 433 -8.34 -16.86 -13.44
CA PRO A 433 -9.71 -16.37 -13.61
C PRO A 433 -9.83 -15.17 -14.56
N TYR A 434 -8.72 -14.58 -15.02
CA TYR A 434 -8.69 -13.40 -15.87
C TYR A 434 -9.26 -13.63 -17.27
N VAL A 435 -10.08 -12.69 -17.76
CA VAL A 435 -10.83 -12.76 -19.01
C VAL A 435 -10.21 -11.87 -20.07
N SER A 436 -10.15 -10.56 -19.84
CA SER A 436 -9.59 -9.58 -20.78
C SER A 436 -8.57 -8.64 -20.15
N VAL A 437 -7.71 -8.03 -20.98
CA VAL A 437 -6.69 -7.05 -20.61
C VAL A 437 -6.81 -5.80 -21.48
N GLY A 438 -6.93 -4.63 -20.84
CA GLY A 438 -6.95 -3.34 -21.51
C GLY A 438 -5.59 -2.64 -21.53
N CYS A 439 -4.90 -2.57 -20.39
CA CYS A 439 -3.55 -2.00 -20.33
C CYS A 439 -2.67 -2.65 -19.27
N VAL A 440 -1.36 -2.45 -19.43
CA VAL A 440 -0.34 -2.85 -18.45
C VAL A 440 0.58 -1.67 -18.16
N PHE A 441 0.97 -1.50 -16.91
CA PHE A 441 1.82 -0.39 -16.51
C PHE A 441 2.64 -0.69 -15.25
N ASN A 442 3.74 0.04 -15.08
CA ASN A 442 4.53 0.05 -13.86
C ASN A 442 5.00 1.48 -13.57
N ASP A 443 6.07 1.64 -12.81
CA ASP A 443 6.64 2.92 -12.40
C ASP A 443 7.34 3.71 -13.54
N ALA A 444 7.69 3.05 -14.64
CA ALA A 444 8.51 3.61 -15.74
C ALA A 444 7.91 3.40 -17.14
N ALA A 445 6.88 2.57 -17.28
CA ALA A 445 6.30 2.24 -18.57
C ALA A 445 4.77 2.05 -18.50
N PHE A 446 4.10 2.44 -19.57
CA PHE A 446 2.68 2.26 -19.78
C PHE A 446 2.43 1.71 -21.19
N PHE A 447 1.58 0.69 -21.29
CA PHE A 447 1.20 0.06 -22.55
C PHE A 447 -0.31 -0.14 -22.66
N GLY A 448 -0.91 0.42 -23.71
CA GLY A 448 -2.30 0.14 -24.09
C GLY A 448 -2.39 -1.04 -25.04
N ASN A 449 -3.27 -2.00 -24.77
CA ASN A 449 -3.50 -3.14 -25.63
C ASN A 449 -4.26 -2.72 -26.89
N LYS A 450 -3.65 -2.89 -28.07
CA LYS A 450 -4.29 -2.60 -29.38
C LYS A 450 -4.41 -3.85 -30.27
N GLN A 451 -4.24 -5.04 -29.71
CA GLN A 451 -4.43 -6.30 -30.42
C GLN A 451 -5.88 -6.50 -30.82
N LYS A 452 -6.16 -7.32 -31.84
CA LYS A 452 -7.55 -7.60 -32.28
C LYS A 452 -8.42 -8.27 -31.20
N THR A 453 -7.81 -9.03 -30.30
CA THR A 453 -8.48 -9.61 -29.13
C THR A 453 -7.81 -9.14 -27.86
N ASP A 454 -8.62 -8.83 -26.86
CA ASP A 454 -8.19 -8.45 -25.52
C ASP A 454 -8.17 -9.64 -24.55
N ARG A 455 -8.50 -10.87 -25.01
CA ARG A 455 -8.57 -12.04 -24.13
C ARG A 455 -7.20 -12.46 -23.62
N VAL A 456 -7.06 -12.60 -22.30
CA VAL A 456 -5.78 -12.92 -21.63
C VAL A 456 -5.10 -14.16 -22.21
N GLY A 457 -5.86 -15.24 -22.45
CA GLY A 457 -5.32 -16.49 -23.00
C GLY A 457 -4.95 -16.46 -24.49
N ARG A 458 -5.29 -15.39 -25.23
CA ARG A 458 -4.94 -15.20 -26.65
C ARG A 458 -4.09 -13.95 -26.90
N CYS A 459 -3.80 -13.20 -25.85
CA CYS A 459 -3.01 -11.98 -25.89
C CYS A 459 -1.54 -12.32 -26.17
N ASN A 460 -0.91 -11.58 -27.09
CA ASN A 460 0.53 -11.50 -27.20
C ASN A 460 1.07 -10.68 -26.03
N TRP A 461 1.82 -11.33 -25.15
CA TRP A 461 2.38 -10.75 -23.95
C TRP A 461 3.79 -10.16 -24.15
N ASP A 462 4.32 -10.18 -25.36
CA ASP A 462 5.53 -9.43 -25.71
C ASP A 462 5.20 -7.94 -25.79
N LEU A 463 5.53 -7.20 -24.71
CA LEU A 463 5.28 -5.75 -24.62
C LEU A 463 6.16 -4.93 -25.58
N GLN A 464 7.20 -5.53 -26.17
CA GLN A 464 8.04 -4.86 -27.16
C GLN A 464 7.43 -4.89 -28.57
N ASP A 465 6.41 -5.74 -28.80
CA ASP A 465 5.70 -5.79 -30.07
C ASP A 465 4.82 -4.55 -30.25
N GLU A 466 5.33 -3.59 -31.03
CA GLU A 466 4.63 -2.36 -31.39
C GLU A 466 3.36 -2.60 -32.20
N HIS A 467 3.11 -3.78 -32.77
CA HIS A 467 1.81 -4.08 -33.40
C HIS A 467 0.75 -4.42 -32.36
N SER A 468 1.14 -5.02 -31.24
CA SER A 468 0.25 -5.47 -30.18
C SER A 468 0.02 -4.41 -29.11
N TRP A 469 1.04 -3.63 -28.78
CA TRP A 469 1.01 -2.68 -27.68
C TRP A 469 1.35 -1.27 -28.15
N LYS A 470 0.56 -0.28 -27.72
CA LYS A 470 0.95 1.12 -27.85
C LYS A 470 1.66 1.52 -26.57
N ARG A 471 2.91 1.95 -26.66
CA ARG A 471 3.72 2.37 -25.51
C ARG A 471 3.64 3.89 -25.32
N MET A 472 3.76 4.38 -24.09
CA MET A 472 4.06 5.79 -23.80
C MET A 472 5.56 6.09 -23.83
N ASP A 473 5.91 7.34 -24.11
CA ASP A 473 7.29 7.80 -24.03
C ASP A 473 7.78 7.72 -22.58
N GLN A 474 8.84 6.93 -22.38
CA GLN A 474 9.45 6.72 -21.08
C GLN A 474 9.93 8.01 -20.45
N LYS A 475 10.47 8.95 -21.23
CA LYS A 475 10.95 10.24 -20.70
C LYS A 475 9.84 11.07 -20.09
N MET A 476 8.63 10.96 -20.65
CA MET A 476 7.45 11.65 -20.12
C MET A 476 6.97 11.02 -18.81
N LEU A 477 7.12 9.71 -18.64
CA LEU A 477 6.77 8.99 -17.43
C LEU A 477 7.80 9.22 -16.32
N ASP A 478 9.10 9.14 -16.64
CA ASP A 478 10.20 9.36 -15.69
C ASP A 478 10.19 10.79 -15.10
N ALA A 479 9.64 11.76 -15.84
CA ALA A 479 9.52 13.14 -15.40
C ALA A 479 8.35 13.39 -14.42
N LEU A 480 7.46 12.42 -14.20
CA LEU A 480 6.28 12.61 -13.35
C LEU A 480 6.66 12.73 -11.87
N PRO A 481 6.08 13.69 -11.12
CA PRO A 481 6.20 13.69 -9.68
C PRO A 481 5.43 12.52 -9.07
N ARG A 482 6.01 11.88 -8.06
CA ARG A 482 5.42 10.74 -7.35
C ARG A 482 4.73 11.22 -6.06
N PRO A 483 3.48 10.82 -5.78
CA PRO A 483 2.67 11.34 -4.67
C PRO A 483 2.93 10.71 -3.30
N GLY A 484 3.82 9.73 -3.20
CA GLY A 484 4.15 9.04 -1.95
C GLY A 484 5.66 8.93 -1.76
N PRO A 485 6.12 8.27 -0.67
CA PRO A 485 7.55 8.14 -0.32
C PRO A 485 8.40 7.39 -1.37
N GLY A 486 7.81 6.98 -2.49
CA GLY A 486 8.49 6.41 -3.63
C GLY A 486 9.17 5.08 -3.27
N PRO A 487 10.37 4.81 -3.82
CA PRO A 487 11.09 3.57 -3.54
C PRO A 487 11.55 3.44 -2.09
N HIS A 488 11.46 4.54 -1.34
CA HIS A 488 11.85 4.62 0.04
C HIS A 488 10.74 4.17 0.99
N LEU A 489 9.61 3.59 0.57
CA LEU A 489 8.62 3.12 1.55
C LEU A 489 9.21 2.04 2.48
N GLY A 490 9.48 2.38 3.75
CA GLY A 490 9.92 1.44 4.75
C GLY A 490 8.77 0.60 5.31
N LEU A 491 8.88 -0.73 5.25
CA LEU A 491 8.01 -1.62 6.00
C LEU A 491 8.47 -1.67 7.45
N GLN A 492 7.51 -1.72 8.38
CA GLN A 492 7.83 -1.80 9.81
C GLN A 492 8.12 -3.25 10.20
N LEU A 493 9.07 -3.43 11.12
CA LEU A 493 9.36 -4.73 11.72
C LEU A 493 8.11 -5.31 12.40
N PRO A 494 7.90 -6.63 12.35
CA PRO A 494 6.86 -7.28 13.14
C PRO A 494 7.01 -6.93 14.62
N THR A 495 5.90 -6.55 15.25
CA THR A 495 5.84 -6.35 16.71
C THR A 495 5.78 -7.66 17.47
N ILE A 496 5.42 -8.75 16.79
CA ILE A 496 5.29 -10.10 17.34
C ILE A 496 6.39 -11.02 16.82
N THR A 497 6.79 -11.98 17.64
CA THR A 497 7.70 -13.04 17.21
C THR A 497 6.88 -14.21 16.66
N ALA A 498 6.87 -14.39 15.34
CA ALA A 498 6.03 -15.39 14.67
C ALA A 498 6.15 -16.80 15.27
N ALA A 499 7.37 -17.28 15.56
CA ALA A 499 7.60 -18.61 16.14
C ALA A 499 7.05 -18.78 17.58
N VAL A 500 6.84 -17.68 18.31
CA VAL A 500 6.22 -17.72 19.64
C VAL A 500 4.70 -17.82 19.48
N GLU A 501 4.11 -16.98 18.64
CA GLU A 501 2.67 -17.00 18.37
C GLU A 501 2.22 -18.29 17.69
N GLU A 502 3.01 -18.84 16.77
CA GLU A 502 2.73 -20.13 16.12
C GLU A 502 2.57 -21.26 17.15
N ARG A 503 3.53 -21.41 18.07
CA ARG A 503 3.46 -22.41 19.14
C ARG A 503 2.26 -22.18 20.05
N ARG A 504 2.00 -20.92 20.40
CA ARG A 504 0.84 -20.55 21.21
C ARG A 504 -0.47 -20.96 20.54
N ILE A 505 -0.64 -20.64 19.25
CA ILE A 505 -1.83 -21.00 18.46
C ILE A 505 -1.94 -22.52 18.36
N GLU A 506 -0.83 -23.22 18.12
CA GLU A 506 -0.80 -24.68 18.06
C GLU A 506 -1.28 -25.31 19.39
N ASP A 507 -0.78 -24.83 20.53
CA ASP A 507 -1.19 -25.32 21.85
C ASP A 507 -2.68 -25.09 22.12
N ILE A 508 -3.20 -23.91 21.74
CA ILE A 508 -4.63 -23.59 21.85
C ILE A 508 -5.44 -24.55 20.98
N LEU A 509 -5.06 -24.74 19.72
CA LEU A 509 -5.76 -25.64 18.80
C LEU A 509 -5.73 -27.09 19.30
N ARG A 510 -4.58 -27.57 19.77
CA ARG A 510 -4.44 -28.91 20.35
C ARG A 510 -5.38 -29.10 21.54
N SER A 511 -5.47 -28.11 22.42
CA SER A 511 -6.36 -28.12 23.58
C SER A 511 -7.84 -28.16 23.17
N GLU A 512 -8.25 -27.29 22.25
CA GLU A 512 -9.64 -27.21 21.79
C GLU A 512 -10.07 -28.46 21.01
N ILE A 513 -9.18 -29.01 20.15
CA ILE A 513 -9.42 -30.27 19.47
C ILE A 513 -9.55 -31.42 20.49
N ALA A 514 -8.68 -31.45 21.51
CA ALA A 514 -8.73 -32.50 22.52
C ALA A 514 -10.04 -32.45 23.33
N LYS A 515 -10.47 -31.26 23.77
CA LYS A 515 -11.77 -31.05 24.44
C LYS A 515 -12.94 -31.48 23.56
N TRP A 516 -12.97 -31.01 22.31
CA TRP A 516 -14.02 -31.37 21.36
C TRP A 516 -14.12 -32.88 21.19
N ARG A 517 -12.99 -33.57 20.99
CA ARG A 517 -12.97 -35.05 20.88
C ARG A 517 -13.43 -35.74 22.15
N GLN A 518 -13.06 -35.22 23.32
CA GLN A 518 -13.48 -35.75 24.62
C GLN A 518 -15.00 -35.65 24.81
N ASP A 519 -15.65 -34.59 24.34
CA ASP A 519 -17.11 -34.44 24.39
C ASP A 519 -17.84 -35.55 23.60
N PHE A 520 -17.19 -36.13 22.59
CA PHE A 520 -17.67 -37.29 21.82
C PHE A 520 -17.15 -38.63 22.36
N GLY A 521 -16.51 -38.65 23.54
CA GLY A 521 -15.93 -39.86 24.13
C GLY A 521 -14.69 -40.39 23.41
N LEU A 522 -14.07 -39.59 22.53
CA LEU A 522 -12.90 -39.98 21.76
C LEU A 522 -11.61 -39.58 22.47
N LYS A 523 -10.62 -40.49 22.48
CA LYS A 523 -9.26 -40.19 22.96
C LYS A 523 -8.49 -39.40 21.90
N THR A 524 -7.63 -38.47 22.35
CA THR A 524 -6.79 -37.65 21.49
C THR A 524 -5.32 -37.89 21.80
N THR A 525 -4.53 -38.14 20.77
CA THR A 525 -3.07 -38.27 20.82
C THR A 525 -2.50 -37.49 19.64
N PHE A 526 -1.61 -36.55 19.92
CA PHE A 526 -0.91 -35.78 18.88
C PHE A 526 0.48 -36.38 18.67
N ASP A 527 0.85 -36.58 17.41
CA ASP A 527 2.18 -37.03 17.02
C ASP A 527 2.99 -35.83 16.54
N ASN A 528 4.10 -35.54 17.22
CA ASN A 528 4.97 -34.41 16.90
C ASN A 528 6.00 -34.72 15.81
N ALA A 529 6.17 -36.00 15.44
CA ALA A 529 7.12 -36.44 14.42
C ALA A 529 6.50 -36.49 13.01
N LEU A 530 5.18 -36.60 12.93
CA LEU A 530 4.44 -36.65 11.66
C LEU A 530 4.63 -35.36 10.82
N SER A 531 4.73 -34.19 11.44
CA SER A 531 4.98 -32.91 10.75
C SER A 531 6.31 -32.90 10.00
N PHE A 532 7.38 -33.41 10.62
CA PHE A 532 8.71 -33.53 10.01
C PHE A 532 8.75 -34.53 8.86
N THR A 533 7.90 -35.56 8.93
CA THR A 533 7.85 -36.63 7.92
C THR A 533 7.15 -36.15 6.64
N PHE A 534 6.14 -35.27 6.77
CA PHE A 534 5.42 -34.71 5.63
C PHE A 534 6.04 -33.43 5.06
N SER A 535 6.92 -32.72 5.77
CA SER A 535 7.59 -31.53 5.23
C SER A 535 8.66 -31.83 4.18
N THR A 536 9.11 -33.09 4.09
CA THR A 536 10.17 -33.54 3.16
C THR A 536 9.64 -34.27 1.92
N ALA A 537 8.32 -34.43 1.80
CA ALA A 537 7.64 -35.07 0.66
C ALA A 537 6.91 -34.01 -0.17
#